data_AF-A0A1R1YC86-F1
#
_entry.id   AF-A0A1R1YC86-F1
#
_cell.length_a   1.000
_cell.length_b   1.000
_cell.length_c   1.000
_cell.angle_alpha   90.00
_cell.angle_beta   90.00
_cell.angle_gamma   90.00
#
_symmetry.space_group_name_H-M   'P 1'
#
loop_
_entity.id
_entity.type
_entity.pdbx_description
1 polymer ?
#
loop_
_entity_poly.entity_id
_entity_poly.type
_entity_poly.pdbx_seq_one_letter_code
_entity_poly.pdbx_strand_id
1 'polypeptide(L)'
;MTSESDKRTRRIIDNLIKNISDGNYYESHQAIRTVVTRYIKQKKINAAIDLSFSGAKELSKYEQWGSVSDLLLYMLKIYKDQEIKVDDESKDDAPISIHFSIL
;
A
#
# COMPACT_ATOMS: atom_id res chain seq x y z
N MET A 1 1.02 -3.71 23.74
CA MET A 1 -0.25 -2.94 23.81
C MET A 1 -0.33 -2.04 22.58
N THR A 2 -1.27 -2.28 21.67
CA THR A 2 -1.43 -1.49 20.43
C THR A 2 -2.09 -0.15 20.75
N SER A 3 -1.54 0.97 20.26
CA SER A 3 -2.06 2.31 20.60
C SER A 3 -3.42 2.59 19.94
N GLU A 4 -4.23 3.49 20.52
CA GLU A 4 -5.52 3.89 19.90
C GLU A 4 -5.35 4.54 18.51
N SER A 5 -4.20 5.18 18.26
CA SER A 5 -3.83 5.67 16.93
C SER A 5 -3.72 4.54 15.92
N ASP A 6 -3.09 3.42 16.29
CA ASP A 6 -2.87 2.28 15.40
C ASP A 6 -4.19 1.56 15.08
N LYS A 7 -5.10 1.46 16.05
CA LYS A 7 -6.44 0.90 15.82
C LYS A 7 -7.24 1.75 14.83
N ARG A 8 -7.17 3.09 14.95
CA ARG A 8 -7.82 4.00 14.00
C ARG A 8 -7.22 3.87 12.60
N THR A 9 -5.89 3.75 12.51
CA THR A 9 -5.20 3.53 11.23
C THR A 9 -5.64 2.22 10.58
N ARG A 10 -5.72 1.10 11.31
CA ARG A 10 -6.22 -0.18 10.77
C ARG A 10 -7.64 -0.08 10.24
N ARG A 11 -8.56 0.51 11.01
CA ARG A 11 -9.96 0.69 10.54
C ARG A 11 -10.06 1.48 9.23
N ILE A 12 -9.21 2.50 9.06
CA ILE A 12 -9.16 3.26 7.81
C ILE A 12 -8.70 2.36 6.66
N ILE A 13 -7.65 1.56 6.89
CA ILE A 13 -7.15 0.60 5.90
C ILE A 13 -8.27 -0.39 5.54
N ASP A 14 -8.88 -1.05 6.53
CA ASP A 14 -9.94 -2.04 6.32
C ASP A 14 -11.10 -1.49 5.48
N ASN A 15 -11.54 -0.26 5.77
CA ASN A 15 -12.61 0.39 5.01
C ASN A 15 -12.20 0.70 3.56
N LEU A 16 -10.97 1.15 3.33
CA LEU A 16 -10.46 1.42 1.98
C LEU A 16 -10.35 0.13 1.16
N ILE A 17 -9.88 -0.95 1.78
CA ILE A 17 -9.79 -2.28 1.17
C ILE A 17 -11.19 -2.83 0.84
N LYS A 18 -12.16 -2.63 1.74
CA LYS A 18 -13.56 -3.00 1.46
C LYS A 18 -14.16 -2.25 0.27
N ASN A 19 -13.86 -0.96 0.09
CA ASN A 19 -14.37 -0.22 -1.06
C ASN A 19 -13.82 -0.75 -2.40
N ILE A 20 -12.62 -1.34 -2.40
CA ILE A 20 -12.06 -2.03 -3.57
C ILE A 20 -12.91 -3.26 -3.88
N SER A 21 -13.27 -4.08 -2.88
CA SER A 21 -14.12 -5.26 -3.10
C SER A 21 -15.51 -4.92 -3.60
N ASP A 22 -16.00 -3.71 -3.32
CA ASP A 22 -17.29 -3.20 -3.78
C ASP A 22 -17.22 -2.64 -5.22
N GLY A 23 -16.08 -2.75 -5.92
CA GLY A 23 -15.89 -2.37 -7.32
C GLY A 23 -15.51 -0.91 -7.57
N ASN A 24 -15.35 -0.10 -6.52
CA ASN A 24 -15.02 1.32 -6.62
C ASN A 24 -13.50 1.53 -6.76
N TYR A 25 -12.89 0.93 -7.79
CA TYR A 25 -11.43 0.78 -7.88
C TYR A 25 -10.69 2.11 -8.00
N TYR A 26 -11.17 3.01 -8.88
CA TYR A 26 -10.51 4.29 -9.13
C TYR A 26 -10.59 5.19 -7.89
N GLU A 27 -11.78 5.31 -7.30
CA GLU A 27 -12.03 6.10 -6.10
C GLU A 27 -11.20 5.58 -4.93
N SER A 28 -11.15 4.25 -4.77
CA SER A 28 -10.35 3.62 -3.72
C SER A 28 -8.86 3.84 -3.92
N HIS A 29 -8.35 3.72 -5.16
CA HIS A 29 -6.97 4.03 -5.50
C HIS A 29 -6.60 5.47 -5.14
N GLN A 30 -7.43 6.46 -5.53
CA GLN A 30 -7.18 7.86 -5.21
C GLN A 30 -7.26 8.15 -3.70
N ALA A 31 -8.19 7.53 -2.99
CA ALA A 31 -8.30 7.64 -1.55
C ALA A 31 -7.07 7.05 -0.84
N ILE A 32 -6.57 5.90 -1.29
CA ILE A 32 -5.32 5.29 -0.79
C ILE A 32 -4.16 6.26 -0.98
N ARG A 33 -3.96 6.81 -2.19
CA ARG A 33 -2.89 7.80 -2.45
C ARG A 33 -2.96 9.00 -1.53
N THR A 34 -4.17 9.50 -1.26
CA THR A 34 -4.39 10.63 -0.36
C THR A 34 -3.95 10.31 1.06
N VAL A 35 -4.31 9.13 1.57
CA VAL A 35 -3.94 8.70 2.92
C VAL A 35 -2.44 8.41 3.04
N VAL A 36 -1.83 7.76 2.04
CA VAL A 36 -0.38 7.54 1.96
C VAL A 36 0.37 8.88 2.02
N THR A 37 -0.02 9.85 1.19
CA THR A 37 0.56 11.20 1.18
C THR A 37 0.47 11.86 2.57
N ARG A 38 -0.67 11.71 3.24
CA ARG A 38 -0.87 12.24 4.60
C ARG A 38 0.04 11.55 5.61
N TYR A 39 0.20 10.23 5.54
CA TYR A 39 1.09 9.50 6.44
C TYR A 39 2.56 9.89 6.27
N ILE A 40 3.02 10.11 5.03
CA ILE A 40 4.37 10.65 4.76
C ILE A 40 4.55 12.00 5.45
N LYS A 41 3.60 12.93 5.28
CA LYS A 41 3.64 14.26 5.93
C LYS A 41 3.66 14.18 7.46
N GLN A 42 3.04 13.14 8.03
CA GLN A 42 3.02 12.87 9.47
C GLN A 42 4.23 12.05 9.95
N LYS A 43 5.21 11.77 9.07
CA LYS A 43 6.37 10.90 9.33
C LYS A 43 5.98 9.47 9.77
N LYS A 44 4.78 9.02 9.41
CA LYS A 44 4.30 7.65 9.66
C LYS A 44 4.69 6.75 8.48
N ILE A 45 5.99 6.55 8.28
CA ILE A 45 6.52 5.95 7.05
C ILE A 45 6.10 4.48 6.88
N ASN A 46 6.22 3.66 7.93
CA ASN A 46 5.80 2.25 7.87
C ASN A 46 4.32 2.13 7.49
N ALA A 47 3.44 2.92 8.12
CA ALA A 47 2.01 2.93 7.77
C ALA A 47 1.72 3.38 6.32
N ALA A 48 2.59 4.21 5.74
CA ALA A 48 2.48 4.62 4.34
C ALA A 48 2.89 3.47 3.40
N ILE A 49 3.94 2.73 3.75
CA ILE A 49 4.40 1.53 3.03
C ILE A 49 3.33 0.43 3.11
N ASP A 50 2.87 0.09 4.32
CA ASP A 50 1.86 -0.95 4.57
C ASP A 50 0.58 -0.70 3.77
N LEU A 51 0.10 0.56 3.75
CA LEU A 51 -1.10 0.93 3.03
C LEU A 51 -0.89 0.88 1.50
N SER A 52 0.27 1.31 1.01
CA SER A 52 0.59 1.24 -0.42
C SER A 52 0.62 -0.22 -0.90
N PHE A 53 1.28 -1.09 -0.12
CA PHE A 53 1.37 -2.51 -0.40
C PHE A 53 0.01 -3.22 -0.30
N SER A 54 -0.72 -3.01 0.80
CA SER A 54 -2.05 -3.62 1.01
C SER A 54 -3.04 -3.22 -0.08
N GLY A 55 -3.03 -1.93 -0.49
CA GLY A 55 -3.84 -1.44 -1.58
C GLY A 55 -3.50 -2.09 -2.92
N ALA A 56 -2.21 -2.18 -3.26
CA ALA A 56 -1.74 -2.83 -4.48
C ALA A 56 -2.10 -4.32 -4.50
N LYS A 57 -1.94 -5.02 -3.37
CA LYS A 57 -2.30 -6.44 -3.21
C LYS A 57 -3.80 -6.69 -3.35
N GLU A 58 -4.66 -5.78 -2.89
CA GLU A 58 -6.10 -5.93 -3.06
C GLU A 58 -6.51 -5.66 -4.51
N LEU A 59 -6.01 -4.58 -5.12
CA LEU A 59 -6.31 -4.21 -6.50
C LEU A 59 -5.85 -5.26 -7.52
N SER A 60 -4.78 -6.01 -7.23
CA SER A 60 -4.31 -7.09 -8.12
C SER A 60 -5.28 -8.25 -8.23
N LYS A 61 -6.11 -8.50 -7.20
CA LYS A 61 -7.16 -9.53 -7.24
C LYS A 61 -8.26 -9.21 -8.26
N TYR A 62 -8.37 -7.96 -8.69
CA TYR A 62 -9.35 -7.46 -9.64
C TYR A 62 -8.69 -6.94 -10.93
N GLU A 63 -7.44 -7.37 -11.19
CA GLU A 63 -6.69 -7.07 -12.42
C GLU A 63 -6.51 -5.57 -12.71
N GLN A 64 -6.55 -4.72 -11.68
CA GLN A 64 -6.38 -3.27 -11.81
C GLN A 64 -4.89 -2.88 -11.92
N TRP A 65 -4.17 -3.46 -12.87
CA TRP A 65 -2.71 -3.42 -12.97
C TRP A 65 -2.12 -2.01 -13.08
N GLY A 66 -2.86 -1.06 -13.67
CA GLY A 66 -2.47 0.35 -13.70
C GLY A 66 -2.39 0.96 -12.31
N SER A 67 -3.40 0.73 -11.48
CA SER A 67 -3.42 1.17 -10.08
C SER A 67 -2.44 0.39 -9.20
N VAL A 68 -2.28 -0.91 -9.44
CA VAL A 68 -1.26 -1.74 -8.76
C VAL A 68 0.13 -1.18 -9.00
N SER A 69 0.49 -0.93 -10.27
CA SER A 69 1.81 -0.43 -10.66
C SER A 69 2.08 0.95 -10.09
N ASP A 70 1.08 1.85 -10.10
CA ASP A 70 1.19 3.19 -9.51
C ASP A 70 1.46 3.12 -8.00
N LEU A 71 0.73 2.28 -7.25
CA LEU A 71 0.92 2.15 -5.81
C LEU A 71 2.27 1.52 -5.44
N LEU A 72 2.73 0.50 -6.19
CA LEU A 72 4.04 -0.10 -5.98
C LEU A 72 5.17 0.87 -6.32
N LEU A 73 5.07 1.62 -7.41
CA LEU A 73 6.04 2.65 -7.76
C LEU A 73 6.07 3.76 -6.71
N TYR A 74 4.90 4.12 -6.16
CA TYR A 74 4.82 5.11 -5.09
C TYR A 74 5.48 4.59 -3.80
N MET A 75 5.28 3.32 -3.45
CA MET A 75 5.97 2.67 -2.34
C MET A 75 7.49 2.71 -2.51
N LEU A 76 8.01 2.32 -3.69
CA LEU A 76 9.45 2.38 -3.99
C LEU A 76 10.01 3.80 -3.88
N LYS A 77 9.24 4.80 -4.29
CA LYS A 77 9.60 6.21 -4.11
C LYS A 77 9.73 6.57 -2.62
N ILE A 78 8.84 6.07 -1.76
CA ILE A 78 8.94 6.29 -0.30
C ILE A 78 10.24 5.68 0.24
N TYR A 79 10.54 4.43 -0.12
CA TYR A 79 11.81 3.78 0.27
C TYR A 79 13.03 4.62 -0.13
N LYS A 80 13.03 5.10 -1.39
CA LYS A 80 14.10 5.96 -1.90
C LYS A 80 14.19 7.30 -1.16
N ASP A 81 13.08 8.00 -1.01
CA ASP A 81 13.03 9.35 -0.43
C ASP A 81 13.28 9.36 1.09
N GLN A 82 13.10 8.22 1.76
CA GLN A 82 13.32 8.06 3.20
C GLN A 82 14.63 7.31 3.53
N GLU A 83 15.44 6.99 2.51
CA GLU A 83 16.70 6.24 2.64
C GLU A 83 16.56 4.93 3.44
N ILE A 84 15.41 4.26 3.30
CA ILE A 84 15.14 3.00 3.98
C ILE A 84 15.95 1.90 3.30
N LYS A 85 16.82 1.23 4.07
CA LYS A 85 17.53 0.04 3.59
C LYS A 85 16.54 -1.10 3.44
N VAL A 86 16.60 -1.79 2.30
CA VAL A 86 15.87 -3.05 2.10
C VAL A 86 16.60 -4.14 2.86
N ASP A 87 16.06 -4.52 4.03
CA ASP A 87 16.50 -5.67 4.81
C ASP A 87 15.59 -6.89 4.57
N ASP A 88 15.90 -8.02 5.20
CA ASP A 88 15.15 -9.27 4.99
C ASP A 88 13.70 -9.17 5.51
N GLU A 89 13.43 -8.32 6.51
CA GLU A 89 12.07 -8.02 7.00
C GLU A 89 11.28 -7.22 5.95
N SER A 90 11.93 -6.28 5.27
CA SER A 90 11.36 -5.54 4.13
C SER A 90 11.06 -6.42 2.91
N LYS A 91 11.77 -7.56 2.76
CA LYS A 91 11.57 -8.52 1.66
C LYS A 91 10.43 -9.49 1.94
N ASP A 92 10.18 -9.85 3.19
CA ASP A 92 9.05 -10.73 3.55
C ASP A 92 7.71 -9.98 3.51
N ASP A 93 7.67 -8.69 3.87
CA ASP A 93 6.47 -7.84 3.70
C ASP A 93 6.24 -7.38 2.25
N ALA A 94 7.27 -7.43 1.40
CA ALA A 94 7.15 -7.25 -0.04
C ALA A 94 7.30 -8.61 -0.74
N PRO A 95 6.24 -9.45 -0.86
CA PRO A 95 6.26 -10.68 -1.62
C PRO A 95 6.34 -10.34 -3.11
N ILE A 96 7.50 -9.87 -3.55
CA ILE A 96 7.92 -9.78 -4.94
C ILE A 96 8.37 -11.19 -5.31
N SER A 97 7.40 -12.10 -5.41
CA SER A 97 7.50 -13.18 -6.38
C SER A 97 6.73 -12.70 -7.62
N ILE A 98 7.36 -11.79 -8.37
CA ILE A 98 6.91 -11.48 -9.72
C ILE A 98 7.26 -12.70 -10.56
N HIS A 99 6.36 -13.69 -10.57
CA HIS A 99 6.47 -14.80 -11.48
C HIS A 99 5.99 -14.33 -12.86
N PHE A 100 6.91 -13.77 -13.65
CA PHE A 100 6.69 -13.51 -15.05
C PHE A 100 6.68 -14.87 -15.78
N SER A 101 5.49 -15.46 -15.91
CA SER A 101 5.24 -16.61 -16.79
C SER A 101 4.25 -16.18 -17.86
N ILE A 102 4.76 -15.51 -18.89
CA ILE A 102 4.13 -15.45 -20.21
C ILE A 102 5.24 -15.73 -21.23
N LEU A 103 5.26 -16.98 -21.68
CA LEU A 103 5.70 -17.44 -23.00
C LEU A 103 4.46 -18.03 -23.65
#